data_AF-A0A8C0FYC2-F1
#
_entry.id   AF-A0A8C0FYC2-F1
#
_cell.length_a   1.000
_cell.length_b   1.000
_cell.length_c   1.000
_cell.angle_alpha   90.00
_cell.angle_beta   90.00
_cell.angle_gamma   90.00
#
_symmetry.space_group_name_H-M   'P 1'
#
loop_
_entity.id
_entity.type
_entity.pdbx_description
1 polymer ?
#
loop_
_entity_poly.entity_id
_entity_poly.type
_entity_poly.pdbx_seq_one_letter_code
_entity_poly.pdbx_strand_id
1 'polypeptide(L)'
;MEPRSPGSQPQLSTDESLPSPPSNSLDPILLPELERDPKSPVLPDRAARLSHFQHQYGSLSSTPCPFQVLPYITTIFGGLTHGKMVLVQGVVLAEAERFQVDFQCGCSLMPRPDIAVHFNPRFRSRPHVICNTLQNGRWLEETKFPHLPLKRGEAFQSCPFRELNSSSLQVSVNGQHFLQYRSRLPLARVDTVGVFGDITVKSLHPQIASPSGNSWS
;
A
#
# COMPACT_ATOMS: atom_id res chain seq x y z
N MET A 1 75.24 -2.16 19.29
CA MET A 1 73.83 -2.16 18.86
C MET A 1 73.69 -3.27 17.84
N GLU A 2 73.16 -4.42 18.24
CA GLU A 2 72.96 -5.57 17.35
C GLU A 2 71.79 -5.34 16.37
N PRO A 3 71.85 -5.92 15.15
CA PRO A 3 70.77 -5.83 14.16
C PRO A 3 69.63 -6.81 14.46
N ARG A 4 68.39 -6.37 14.18
CA ARG A 4 67.15 -7.15 14.36
C ARG A 4 67.02 -8.26 13.32
N SER A 5 66.67 -9.46 13.77
CA SER A 5 66.21 -10.60 12.96
C SER A 5 64.87 -10.31 12.25
N PRO A 6 64.63 -10.82 11.03
CA PRO A 6 63.30 -10.89 10.44
C PRO A 6 62.73 -12.31 10.53
N GLY A 7 61.52 -12.45 11.07
CA GLY A 7 60.72 -13.67 11.06
C GLY A 7 59.40 -13.42 11.78
N SER A 8 58.22 -13.82 11.34
CA SER A 8 57.81 -14.61 10.18
C SER A 8 56.36 -14.18 9.85
N GLN A 9 56.01 -14.05 8.57
CA GLN A 9 54.62 -13.85 8.15
C GLN A 9 53.85 -15.18 8.27
N PRO A 10 52.62 -15.20 8.81
CA PRO A 10 51.78 -16.39 8.69
C PRO A 10 51.30 -16.56 7.25
N GLN A 11 51.53 -17.75 6.70
CA GLN A 11 51.07 -18.16 5.38
C GLN A 11 49.54 -18.22 5.32
N LEU A 12 48.98 -17.67 4.25
CA LEU A 12 47.57 -17.79 3.89
C LEU A 12 47.37 -19.15 3.20
N SER A 13 46.74 -20.12 3.87
CA SER A 13 46.37 -21.40 3.26
C SER A 13 45.15 -21.20 2.37
N THR A 14 45.35 -21.28 1.06
CA THR A 14 44.29 -21.49 0.07
C THR A 14 43.93 -22.97 0.04
N ASP A 15 42.79 -23.32 0.62
CA ASP A 15 42.10 -24.58 0.36
C ASP A 15 40.65 -24.26 -0.03
N GLU A 16 40.48 -23.92 -1.31
CA GLU A 16 39.18 -23.82 -1.97
C GLU A 16 38.82 -25.20 -2.51
N SER A 17 37.97 -25.91 -1.76
CA SER A 17 37.27 -27.11 -2.23
C SER A 17 35.80 -26.97 -1.83
N LEU A 18 35.02 -26.22 -2.61
CA LEU A 18 33.57 -26.13 -2.44
C LEU A 18 32.92 -27.49 -2.72
N PRO A 19 32.01 -28.00 -1.87
CA PRO A 19 31.29 -29.23 -2.15
C PRO A 19 30.31 -29.03 -3.31
N SER A 20 30.30 -29.97 -4.26
CA SER A 20 29.34 -30.02 -5.35
C SER A 20 27.89 -30.05 -4.83
N PRO A 21 26.95 -29.35 -5.48
CA PRO A 21 25.55 -29.39 -5.09
C PRO A 21 24.96 -30.81 -5.30
N PRO A 22 24.03 -31.26 -4.45
CA PRO A 22 23.36 -32.54 -4.64
C PRO A 22 22.56 -32.54 -5.95
N SER A 23 22.66 -33.65 -6.70
CA SER A 23 21.84 -33.86 -7.89
C SER A 23 20.37 -34.00 -7.49
N ASN A 24 19.57 -32.97 -7.73
CA ASN A 24 18.12 -33.07 -7.67
C ASN A 24 17.61 -33.82 -8.90
N SER A 25 17.69 -35.16 -8.89
CA SER A 25 16.80 -35.99 -9.69
C SER A 25 15.51 -36.21 -8.91
N LEU A 26 14.65 -35.18 -8.91
CA LEU A 26 13.25 -35.38 -8.60
C LEU A 26 12.61 -35.89 -9.89
N ASP A 27 12.23 -37.16 -9.92
CA ASP A 27 11.37 -37.69 -10.97
C ASP A 27 10.12 -36.79 -11.06
N PRO A 28 9.68 -36.37 -12.26
CA PRO A 28 8.47 -35.60 -12.39
C PRO A 28 7.30 -36.47 -11.90
N ILE A 29 6.65 -36.03 -10.82
CA ILE A 29 5.38 -36.58 -10.38
C ILE A 29 4.40 -36.43 -11.54
N LEU A 30 4.08 -37.54 -12.22
CA LEU A 30 2.96 -37.60 -13.14
C LEU A 30 1.69 -37.27 -12.35
N LEU A 31 1.19 -36.05 -12.51
CA LEU A 31 -0.21 -35.75 -12.23
C LEU A 31 -1.04 -36.66 -13.15
N PRO A 32 -2.05 -37.39 -12.65
CA PRO A 32 -2.94 -38.13 -13.53
C PRO A 32 -3.62 -37.12 -14.46
N GLU A 33 -3.46 -37.32 -15.78
CA GLU A 33 -4.19 -36.58 -16.79
C GLU A 33 -5.69 -36.73 -16.47
N LEU A 34 -6.32 -35.61 -16.12
CA LEU A 34 -7.77 -35.56 -15.98
C LEU A 34 -8.34 -35.85 -17.37
N GLU A 35 -8.87 -37.07 -17.57
CA GLU A 35 -9.56 -37.43 -18.80
C GLU A 35 -10.65 -36.37 -19.06
N ARG A 36 -10.53 -35.70 -20.22
CA ARG A 36 -11.51 -34.70 -20.65
C ARG A 36 -12.81 -35.41 -20.98
N ASP A 37 -13.86 -35.10 -20.24
CA ASP A 37 -15.22 -35.58 -20.51
C ASP A 37 -15.66 -35.14 -21.92
N PRO A 38 -15.95 -36.09 -22.83
CA PRO A 38 -16.33 -35.81 -24.23
C PRO A 38 -17.68 -35.09 -24.38
N LYS A 39 -18.37 -34.74 -23.29
CA LYS A 39 -19.61 -33.96 -23.31
C LYS A 39 -19.48 -32.54 -22.72
N SER A 40 -18.27 -32.06 -22.45
CA SER A 40 -18.06 -30.67 -22.04
C SER A 40 -18.34 -29.72 -23.23
N PRO A 41 -19.24 -28.73 -23.11
CA PRO A 41 -19.51 -27.80 -24.21
C PRO A 41 -18.24 -27.01 -24.52
N VAL A 42 -17.83 -27.03 -25.79
CA VAL A 42 -16.74 -26.18 -26.28
C VAL A 42 -17.17 -24.73 -26.06
N LEU A 43 -16.58 -24.07 -25.07
CA LEU A 43 -16.81 -22.65 -24.82
C LEU A 43 -16.40 -21.88 -26.09
N PRO A 44 -17.28 -21.00 -26.63
CA PRO A 44 -16.90 -20.20 -27.78
C PRO A 44 -15.72 -19.29 -27.43
N ASP A 45 -14.88 -19.04 -28.44
CA ASP A 45 -13.70 -18.19 -28.33
C ASP A 45 -14.03 -16.88 -27.59
N ARG A 46 -13.10 -16.43 -26.76
CA ARG A 46 -13.23 -15.30 -25.83
C ARG A 46 -13.67 -14.02 -26.57
N ALA A 47 -13.33 -13.91 -27.85
CA ALA A 47 -13.76 -12.86 -28.76
C ALA A 47 -15.27 -12.88 -29.10
N ALA A 48 -15.87 -14.06 -29.26
CA ALA A 48 -17.29 -14.20 -29.61
C ALA A 48 -18.23 -13.86 -28.44
N ARG A 49 -17.77 -14.04 -27.19
CA ARG A 49 -18.51 -13.58 -26.00
C ARG A 49 -18.56 -12.05 -25.89
N LEU A 50 -17.48 -11.36 -26.29
CA LEU A 50 -17.40 -9.90 -26.22
C LEU A 50 -18.30 -9.22 -27.28
N SER A 51 -18.33 -9.76 -28.49
CA SER A 51 -19.17 -9.22 -29.57
C SER A 51 -20.67 -9.40 -29.29
N HIS A 52 -21.08 -10.54 -28.74
CA HIS A 52 -22.49 -10.77 -28.38
C HIS A 52 -22.94 -9.89 -27.20
N PHE A 53 -22.06 -9.65 -26.21
CA PHE A 53 -22.36 -8.74 -25.10
C PHE A 53 -22.48 -7.28 -25.56
N GLN A 54 -21.61 -6.83 -26.47
CA GLN A 54 -21.71 -5.47 -27.02
C GLN A 54 -22.97 -5.27 -27.87
N HIS A 55 -23.43 -6.31 -28.57
CA HIS A 55 -24.63 -6.21 -29.40
C HIS A 55 -25.94 -6.25 -28.58
N GLN A 56 -25.93 -6.86 -27.40
CA GLN A 56 -27.11 -6.98 -26.52
C GLN A 56 -27.21 -5.87 -25.46
N TYR A 57 -26.12 -5.16 -25.14
CA TYR A 57 -26.07 -4.07 -24.15
C TYR A 57 -25.58 -2.72 -24.72
N GLY A 58 -25.69 -2.53 -26.03
CA GLY A 58 -25.39 -1.26 -26.69
C GLY A 58 -26.21 -0.12 -26.09
N SER A 59 -25.51 0.87 -25.54
CA SER A 59 -26.04 2.13 -24.99
C SER A 59 -26.77 2.04 -23.65
N LEU A 60 -26.12 1.48 -22.63
CA LEU A 60 -26.24 2.07 -21.29
C LEU A 60 -25.20 3.19 -21.22
N SER A 61 -25.66 4.45 -21.16
CA SER A 61 -24.80 5.56 -20.75
C SER A 61 -24.17 5.17 -19.42
N SER A 62 -22.89 4.83 -19.43
CA SER A 62 -22.15 4.52 -18.21
C SER A 62 -21.99 5.83 -17.44
N THR A 63 -23.00 6.20 -16.66
CA THR A 63 -22.76 7.06 -15.50
C THR A 63 -21.67 6.36 -14.71
N PRO A 64 -20.46 6.95 -14.57
CA PRO A 64 -19.40 6.34 -13.80
C PRO A 64 -19.97 6.06 -12.42
N CYS A 65 -19.95 4.82 -11.96
CA CYS A 65 -20.27 4.53 -10.57
C CYS A 65 -19.38 5.44 -9.72
N PRO A 66 -19.92 6.43 -8.98
CA PRO A 66 -19.12 7.50 -8.37
C PRO A 66 -18.40 7.03 -7.10
N PHE A 67 -18.37 5.72 -6.88
CA PHE A 67 -17.90 5.06 -5.67
C PHE A 67 -16.98 3.93 -6.08
N GLN A 68 -15.76 3.94 -5.55
CA GLN A 68 -14.78 2.90 -5.85
C GLN A 68 -15.02 1.67 -4.95
N VAL A 69 -14.89 0.49 -5.55
CA VAL A 69 -14.99 -0.79 -4.84
C VAL A 69 -13.83 -0.89 -3.86
N LEU A 70 -14.13 -1.23 -2.61
CA LEU A 70 -13.11 -1.47 -1.59
C LEU A 70 -12.61 -2.93 -1.63
N PRO A 71 -11.31 -3.17 -1.35
CA PRO A 71 -10.29 -2.17 -1.05
C PRO A 71 -9.87 -1.39 -2.29
N TYR A 72 -9.67 -0.08 -2.14
CA TYR A 72 -9.14 0.75 -3.21
C TYR A 72 -7.64 0.96 -3.00
N ILE A 73 -6.83 0.47 -3.93
CA ILE A 73 -5.37 0.51 -3.86
C ILE A 73 -4.86 1.21 -5.12
N THR A 74 -3.95 2.16 -4.97
CA THR A 74 -3.35 2.86 -6.10
C THR A 74 -1.88 3.19 -5.85
N THR A 75 -1.13 3.32 -6.95
CA THR A 75 0.28 3.66 -6.94
C THR A 75 0.47 5.17 -6.81
N ILE A 76 1.43 5.56 -5.97
CA ILE A 76 1.97 6.91 -5.88
C ILE A 76 3.15 6.98 -6.85
N PHE A 77 2.91 7.44 -8.08
CA PHE A 77 3.97 7.52 -9.09
C PHE A 77 5.13 8.42 -8.61
N GLY A 78 6.35 7.85 -8.64
CA GLY A 78 7.57 8.46 -8.11
C GLY A 78 7.63 8.53 -6.58
N GLY A 79 6.84 7.74 -5.86
CA GLY A 79 6.86 7.61 -4.39
C GLY A 79 6.32 8.83 -3.63
N LEU A 80 6.15 8.69 -2.32
CA LEU A 80 5.80 9.77 -1.41
C LEU A 80 7.06 10.54 -0.98
N THR A 81 7.40 11.57 -1.76
CA THR A 81 8.58 12.42 -1.57
C THR A 81 8.20 13.81 -1.07
N HIS A 82 9.21 14.65 -0.78
CA HIS A 82 9.00 15.99 -0.22
C HIS A 82 7.93 16.81 -0.94
N GLY A 83 6.98 17.34 -0.17
CA GLY A 83 5.89 18.16 -0.68
C GLY A 83 4.80 17.40 -1.43
N LYS A 84 4.91 16.08 -1.65
CA LYS A 84 3.80 15.29 -2.17
C LYS A 84 2.76 15.05 -1.08
N MET A 85 1.52 14.86 -1.52
CA MET A 85 0.41 14.50 -0.67
C MET A 85 -0.54 13.55 -1.37
N VAL A 86 -1.33 12.82 -0.59
CA VAL A 86 -2.46 12.05 -1.09
C VAL A 86 -3.73 12.70 -0.58
N LEU A 87 -4.64 13.06 -1.47
CA LEU A 87 -5.96 13.56 -1.12
C LEU A 87 -6.97 12.42 -1.15
N VAL A 88 -7.64 12.19 -0.02
CA VAL A 88 -8.81 11.31 0.06
C VAL A 88 -10.06 12.17 0.12
N GLN A 89 -11.10 11.76 -0.60
CA GLN A 89 -12.46 12.30 -0.49
C GLN A 89 -13.44 11.13 -0.40
N GLY A 90 -14.44 11.24 0.47
CA GLY A 90 -15.33 10.13 0.71
C GLY A 90 -16.47 10.41 1.66
N VAL A 91 -17.17 9.33 2.02
CA VAL A 91 -18.27 9.31 2.98
C VAL A 91 -17.98 8.20 3.98
N VAL A 92 -18.03 8.52 5.27
CA VAL A 92 -17.97 7.47 6.30
C VAL A 92 -19.32 6.76 6.33
N LEU A 93 -19.34 5.43 6.32
CA LEU A 93 -20.60 4.70 6.38
C LEU A 93 -21.37 5.00 7.69
N ALA A 94 -22.70 4.96 7.65
CA ALA A 94 -23.55 5.28 8.81
C ALA A 94 -23.27 4.37 10.01
N GLU A 95 -23.03 3.08 9.75
CA GLU A 95 -22.72 2.07 10.78
C GLU A 95 -21.23 1.80 10.92
N ALA A 96 -20.36 2.72 10.47
CA ALA A 96 -18.92 2.49 10.44
C ALA A 96 -18.36 2.12 11.83
N GLU A 97 -17.64 1.03 11.93
CA GLU A 97 -16.82 0.72 13.09
C GLU A 97 -15.43 1.33 12.93
N ARG A 98 -14.83 1.14 11.75
CA ARG A 98 -13.51 1.68 11.41
C ARG A 98 -13.25 1.64 9.91
N PHE A 99 -12.40 2.54 9.45
CA PHE A 99 -11.75 2.42 8.14
C PHE A 99 -10.27 2.74 8.29
N GLN A 100 -9.47 2.49 7.25
CA GLN A 100 -8.05 2.79 7.29
C GLN A 100 -7.52 3.30 5.95
N VAL A 101 -6.48 4.12 6.04
CA VAL A 101 -5.64 4.56 4.93
C VAL A 101 -4.22 4.09 5.24
N ASP A 102 -3.70 3.19 4.42
CA ASP A 102 -2.41 2.55 4.60
C ASP A 102 -1.43 3.05 3.54
N PHE A 103 -0.33 3.67 3.98
CA PHE A 103 0.80 4.06 3.13
C PHE A 103 1.83 2.93 3.15
N GLN A 104 1.88 2.18 2.05
CA GLN A 104 2.56 0.89 1.93
C GLN A 104 3.89 1.03 1.19
N CYS A 105 4.87 0.22 1.61
CA CYS A 105 6.15 0.06 0.93
C CYS A 105 6.06 -1.11 -0.06
N GLY A 106 5.49 -0.86 -1.24
CA GLY A 106 5.14 -1.86 -2.24
C GLY A 106 3.71 -2.38 -2.13
N CYS A 107 3.34 -3.24 -3.09
CA CYS A 107 2.00 -3.80 -3.24
C CYS A 107 1.96 -5.34 -3.30
N SER A 108 2.99 -6.01 -2.76
CA SER A 108 3.05 -7.48 -2.76
C SER A 108 1.82 -8.12 -2.10
N LEU A 109 1.36 -9.26 -2.62
CA LEU A 109 0.29 -10.03 -1.99
C LEU A 109 0.80 -10.89 -0.83
N MET A 110 2.01 -11.44 -0.96
CA MET A 110 2.66 -12.25 0.07
C MET A 110 4.18 -12.18 -0.07
N PRO A 111 4.94 -11.82 0.99
CA PRO A 111 4.44 -11.33 2.28
C PRO A 111 3.70 -10.00 2.11
N ARG A 112 2.82 -9.67 3.08
CA ARG A 112 2.17 -8.36 3.15
C ARG A 112 3.24 -7.27 3.17
N PRO A 113 3.09 -6.16 2.41
CA PRO A 113 4.04 -5.06 2.43
C PRO A 113 4.10 -4.42 3.82
N ASP A 114 5.26 -3.86 4.13
CA ASP A 114 5.39 -2.94 5.26
C ASP A 114 4.43 -1.76 5.08
N ILE A 115 3.93 -1.23 6.20
CA ILE A 115 3.06 -0.06 6.22
C ILE A 115 3.77 1.03 7.02
N ALA A 116 4.26 2.05 6.33
CA ALA A 116 4.93 3.18 6.96
C ALA A 116 3.96 4.02 7.79
N VAL A 117 2.73 4.20 7.31
CA VAL A 117 1.67 4.92 8.04
C VAL A 117 0.36 4.18 7.87
N HIS A 118 -0.13 3.61 8.96
CA HIS A 118 -1.48 3.09 9.11
C HIS A 118 -2.32 4.15 9.81
N PHE A 119 -3.21 4.83 9.11
CA PHE A 119 -4.16 5.79 9.70
C PHE A 119 -5.51 5.10 9.87
N ASN A 120 -5.96 4.89 11.11
CA ASN A 120 -7.16 4.10 11.41
C ASN A 120 -8.15 4.84 12.33
N PRO A 121 -9.07 5.63 11.75
CA PRO A 121 -10.27 6.11 12.44
C PRO A 121 -11.12 4.97 12.99
N ARG A 122 -11.49 5.07 14.27
CA ARG A 122 -12.35 4.13 14.98
C ARG A 122 -13.52 4.90 15.59
N PHE A 123 -14.75 4.50 15.26
CA PHE A 123 -15.99 5.19 15.62
C PHE A 123 -16.72 4.52 16.80
N ARG A 124 -15.98 4.08 17.82
CA ARG A 124 -16.55 3.50 19.05
C ARG A 124 -17.18 4.58 19.94
N SER A 125 -17.65 4.22 21.14
CA SER A 125 -18.24 5.15 22.12
C SER A 125 -17.39 6.40 22.42
N ARG A 126 -16.05 6.27 22.35
CA ARG A 126 -15.10 7.39 22.32
C ARG A 126 -14.33 7.36 20.99
N PRO A 127 -14.81 8.08 19.96
CA PRO A 127 -14.16 8.09 18.64
C PRO A 127 -12.73 8.62 18.73
N HIS A 128 -11.81 7.98 18.00
CA HIS A 128 -10.39 8.32 18.01
C HIS A 128 -9.71 7.84 16.73
N VAL A 129 -8.48 8.28 16.49
CA VAL A 129 -7.60 7.70 15.46
C VAL A 129 -6.46 6.95 16.12
N ILE A 130 -6.15 5.77 15.59
CA ILE A 130 -4.89 5.09 15.83
C ILE A 130 -3.99 5.29 14.61
N CYS A 131 -2.76 5.72 14.86
CA CYS A 131 -1.68 5.65 13.88
C CYS A 131 -0.67 4.58 14.29
N ASN A 132 -0.18 3.80 13.33
CA ASN A 132 0.89 2.82 13.59
C ASN A 132 1.76 2.57 12.35
N THR A 133 2.84 1.82 12.53
CA THR A 133 3.72 1.29 11.49
C THR A 133 3.68 -0.24 11.57
N LEU A 134 3.54 -0.91 10.43
CA LEU A 134 3.74 -2.36 10.28
C LEU A 134 5.12 -2.59 9.66
N GLN A 135 5.98 -3.35 10.33
CA GLN A 135 7.30 -3.71 9.81
C GLN A 135 7.53 -5.21 9.95
N ASN A 136 7.94 -5.86 8.86
CA ASN A 136 8.20 -7.30 8.80
C ASN A 136 7.02 -8.13 9.35
N GLY A 137 5.79 -7.73 8.99
CA GLY A 137 4.56 -8.39 9.42
C GLY A 137 4.16 -8.14 10.89
N ARG A 138 4.86 -7.28 11.63
CA ARG A 138 4.54 -6.96 13.03
C ARG A 138 4.16 -5.50 13.21
N TRP A 139 3.08 -5.26 13.95
CA TRP A 139 2.72 -3.91 14.37
C TRP A 139 3.68 -3.44 15.44
N LEU A 140 4.10 -2.18 15.31
CA LEU A 140 4.89 -1.50 16.31
C LEU A 140 3.95 -0.85 17.35
N GLU A 141 4.44 0.04 18.21
CA GLU A 141 3.62 0.70 19.23
C GLU A 141 2.57 1.65 18.63
N GLU A 142 1.32 1.60 19.09
CA GLU A 142 0.25 2.48 18.61
C GLU A 142 0.43 3.92 19.10
N THR A 143 0.15 4.91 18.26
CA THR A 143 -0.05 6.31 18.67
C THR A 143 -1.53 6.64 18.59
N LYS A 144 -2.12 7.07 19.71
CA LYS A 144 -3.56 7.38 19.81
C LYS A 144 -3.81 8.88 19.78
N PHE A 145 -4.74 9.29 18.92
CA PHE A 145 -5.26 10.65 18.84
C PHE A 145 -6.71 10.66 19.32
N PRO A 146 -7.01 11.24 20.50
CA PRO A 146 -8.29 11.08 21.18
C PRO A 146 -9.47 11.84 20.53
N HIS A 147 -9.21 12.64 19.51
CA HIS A 147 -10.23 13.36 18.75
C HIS A 147 -10.37 12.72 17.36
N LEU A 148 -11.59 12.72 16.80
CA LEU A 148 -11.85 12.27 15.43
C LEU A 148 -12.69 13.31 14.69
N PRO A 149 -12.12 14.08 13.74
CA PRO A 149 -12.84 15.10 12.97
C PRO A 149 -13.64 14.50 11.80
N LEU A 150 -14.12 13.27 11.96
CA LEU A 150 -14.94 12.55 10.99
C LEU A 150 -16.16 11.99 11.72
N LYS A 151 -17.29 11.93 11.03
CA LYS A 151 -18.55 11.47 11.60
C LYS A 151 -19.18 10.41 10.70
N ARG A 152 -19.83 9.44 11.33
CA ARG A 152 -20.63 8.40 10.66
C ARG A 152 -21.70 9.03 9.78
N GLY A 153 -21.89 8.49 8.59
CA GLY A 153 -22.89 8.96 7.62
C GLY A 153 -22.57 10.28 6.94
N GLU A 154 -21.48 10.97 7.32
CA GLU A 154 -21.11 12.26 6.77
C GLU A 154 -20.02 12.14 5.70
N ALA A 155 -20.13 13.00 4.68
CA ALA A 155 -19.08 13.22 3.70
C ALA A 155 -17.99 14.11 4.29
N PHE A 156 -16.73 13.84 3.95
CA PHE A 156 -15.63 14.78 4.17
C PHE A 156 -15.18 15.37 2.83
N GLN A 157 -15.01 16.69 2.79
CA GLN A 157 -14.65 17.43 1.58
C GLN A 157 -13.20 17.17 1.18
N SER A 158 -12.30 17.07 2.16
CA SER A 158 -10.88 16.80 1.93
C SER A 158 -10.23 16.14 3.14
N CYS A 159 -9.42 15.11 2.89
CA CYS A 159 -8.51 14.54 3.89
C CYS A 159 -7.12 14.38 3.26
N PRO A 160 -6.33 15.47 3.18
CA PRO A 160 -4.98 15.42 2.64
C PRO A 160 -3.97 14.85 3.63
N PHE A 161 -3.13 13.95 3.14
CA PHE A 161 -2.00 13.34 3.82
C PHE A 161 -0.72 13.85 3.19
N ARG A 162 -0.03 14.77 3.86
CA ARG A 162 1.11 15.51 3.33
C ARG A 162 2.41 15.05 3.97
N GLU A 163 3.42 14.77 3.16
CA GLU A 163 4.77 14.62 3.66
C GLU A 163 5.29 15.99 4.15
N LEU A 164 5.77 16.04 5.39
CA LEU A 164 6.44 17.22 5.96
C LEU A 164 7.97 17.08 5.91
N ASN A 165 8.45 15.86 6.09
CA ASN A 165 9.85 15.46 5.96
C ASN A 165 9.94 13.94 5.81
N SER A 166 11.16 13.43 5.62
CA SER A 166 11.45 12.02 5.32
C SER A 166 10.85 10.96 6.26
N SER A 167 10.37 11.37 7.45
CA SER A 167 9.77 10.49 8.44
C SER A 167 8.44 11.00 9.00
N SER A 168 7.89 12.12 8.51
CA SER A 168 6.70 12.71 9.11
C SER A 168 5.61 13.04 8.11
N LEU A 169 4.41 12.58 8.43
CA LEU A 169 3.19 12.80 7.66
C LEU A 169 2.22 13.66 8.48
N GLN A 170 1.72 14.72 7.87
CA GLN A 170 0.62 15.53 8.39
C GLN A 170 -0.70 15.09 7.79
N VAL A 171 -1.75 15.07 8.60
CA VAL A 171 -3.13 14.86 8.16
C VAL A 171 -3.95 16.09 8.51
N SER A 172 -4.67 16.61 7.52
CA SER A 172 -5.72 17.60 7.73
C SER A 172 -7.07 17.01 7.34
N VAL A 173 -8.15 17.51 7.92
CA VAL A 173 -9.52 17.13 7.56
C VAL A 173 -10.34 18.40 7.35
N ASN A 174 -11.02 18.50 6.21
CA ASN A 174 -11.82 19.66 5.80
C ASN A 174 -11.07 21.00 5.96
N GLY A 175 -9.82 21.03 5.51
CA GLY A 175 -8.97 22.23 5.55
C GLY A 175 -8.32 22.52 6.92
N GLN A 176 -8.66 21.78 7.98
CA GLN A 176 -8.10 22.00 9.31
C GLN A 176 -7.02 20.96 9.62
N HIS A 177 -5.87 21.42 10.15
CA HIS A 177 -4.84 20.50 10.68
C HIS A 177 -5.46 19.60 11.75
N PHE A 178 -5.23 18.30 11.65
CA PHE A 178 -5.72 17.33 12.62
C PHE A 178 -4.59 16.68 13.41
N LEU A 179 -3.65 16.02 12.72
CA LEU A 179 -2.55 15.34 13.39
C LEU A 179 -1.28 15.35 12.55
N GLN A 180 -0.17 15.07 13.23
CA GLN A 180 1.10 14.72 12.62
C GLN A 180 1.55 13.39 13.20
N TYR A 181 1.95 12.47 12.32
CA TYR A 181 2.50 11.18 12.69
C TYR A 181 3.96 11.08 12.25
N ARG A 182 4.82 10.58 13.13
CA ARG A 182 6.22 10.27 12.82
C ARG A 182 6.31 8.78 12.51
N SER A 183 6.45 8.45 11.23
CA SER A 183 6.65 7.08 10.78
C SER A 183 7.98 6.52 11.30
N ARG A 184 7.98 5.22 11.62
CA ARG A 184 9.18 4.47 12.00
C ARG A 184 9.91 3.90 10.78
N LEU A 185 9.34 4.06 9.58
CA LEU A 185 9.95 3.74 8.30
C LEU A 185 10.17 5.02 7.48
N PRO A 186 11.20 5.07 6.62
CA PRO A 186 11.37 6.20 5.70
C PRO A 186 10.17 6.33 4.76
N LEU A 187 9.55 7.51 4.70
CA LEU A 187 8.42 7.77 3.79
C LEU A 187 8.82 7.65 2.32
N ALA A 188 10.10 7.82 2.00
CA ALA A 188 10.65 7.59 0.65
C ALA A 188 10.47 6.14 0.14
N ARG A 189 10.20 5.17 1.02
CA ARG A 189 9.88 3.79 0.62
C ARG A 189 8.43 3.60 0.21
N VAL A 190 7.57 4.58 0.49
CA VAL A 190 6.14 4.50 0.20
C VAL A 190 5.89 4.78 -1.27
N ASP A 191 5.28 3.83 -1.95
CA ASP A 191 4.91 3.91 -3.37
C ASP A 191 3.45 3.52 -3.62
N THR A 192 2.72 3.10 -2.58
CA THR A 192 1.38 2.55 -2.70
C THR A 192 0.53 3.09 -1.56
N VAL A 193 -0.72 3.46 -1.87
CA VAL A 193 -1.72 3.82 -0.85
C VAL A 193 -2.95 2.94 -1.02
N GLY A 194 -3.42 2.37 0.08
CA GLY A 194 -4.62 1.55 0.14
C GLY A 194 -5.66 2.12 1.11
N VAL A 195 -6.92 2.06 0.73
CA VAL A 195 -8.07 2.42 1.56
C VAL A 195 -8.95 1.20 1.77
N PHE A 196 -9.32 0.93 3.03
CA PHE A 196 -10.06 -0.26 3.44
C PHE A 196 -11.09 0.07 4.53
N GLY A 197 -12.10 -0.80 4.71
CA GLY A 197 -13.07 -0.72 5.80
C GLY A 197 -14.29 0.14 5.50
N ASP A 198 -14.88 0.76 6.52
CA ASP A 198 -16.24 1.31 6.45
C ASP A 198 -16.31 2.73 5.87
N ILE A 199 -15.90 2.87 4.61
CA ILE A 199 -15.84 4.15 3.88
C ILE A 199 -16.28 3.96 2.43
N THR A 200 -16.96 4.96 1.88
CA THR A 200 -17.13 5.08 0.43
C THR A 200 -16.11 6.07 -0.11
N VAL A 201 -15.17 5.61 -0.94
CA VAL A 201 -14.17 6.47 -1.58
C VAL A 201 -14.77 7.10 -2.83
N LYS A 202 -14.85 8.44 -2.83
CA LYS A 202 -15.26 9.22 -4.00
C LYS A 202 -14.06 9.54 -4.88
N SER A 203 -12.93 9.86 -4.27
CA SER A 203 -11.70 10.16 -4.98
C SER A 203 -10.48 9.88 -4.09
N LEU A 204 -9.40 9.42 -4.72
CA LEU A 204 -8.10 9.21 -4.10
C LEU A 204 -7.03 9.62 -5.12
N HIS A 205 -6.37 10.74 -4.85
CA HIS A 205 -5.43 11.34 -5.79
C HIS A 205 -4.10 11.67 -5.11
N PRO A 206 -3.01 11.00 -5.49
CA PRO A 206 -1.67 11.49 -5.24
C PRO A 206 -1.45 12.81 -6.01
N GLN A 207 -0.96 13.83 -5.32
CA GLN A 207 -0.70 15.16 -5.84
C GLN A 207 0.68 15.64 -5.40
N ILE A 208 1.33 16.42 -6.25
CA ILE A 208 2.42 17.30 -5.79
C ILE A 208 1.72 18.51 -5.17
N ALA A 209 2.02 18.85 -3.93
CA ALA A 209 1.50 20.11 -3.41
C ALA A 209 2.04 21.25 -4.26
N SER A 210 1.15 22.10 -4.74
CA SER A 210 1.55 23.38 -5.32
C SER A 210 2.46 24.08 -4.32
N PRO A 211 3.66 24.56 -4.72
CA PRO A 211 4.39 25.47 -3.88
C PRO A 211 3.44 26.62 -3.57
N SER A 212 3.14 26.84 -2.29
CA SER A 212 2.49 28.08 -1.86
C SER A 212 3.27 29.23 -2.49
N GLY A 213 2.58 30.05 -3.28
CA GLY A 213 3.17 30.99 -4.21
C GLY A 213 4.33 31.79 -3.62
N ASN A 214 5.41 31.86 -4.40
CA ASN A 214 6.49 32.79 -4.18
C ASN A 214 5.92 34.21 -4.21
N SER A 215 5.91 34.92 -3.10
CA SER A 215 5.93 36.38 -3.12
C SER A 215 7.38 36.81 -2.99
N TRP A 216 8.01 37.00 -4.16
CA TRP A 216 9.09 37.97 -4.27
C TRP A 216 8.46 39.35 -4.18
N SER A 217 8.75 40.06 -3.09
CA SER A 217 8.70 41.52 -2.98
C SER A 217 9.46 41.91 -1.72
#